data_AF-A0A414AP17-F1
#
_entry.id   AF-A0A414AP17-F1
#
_cell.length_a   1.000
_cell.length_b   1.000
_cell.length_c   1.000
_cell.angle_alpha   90.00
_cell.angle_beta   90.00
_cell.angle_gamma   90.00
#
_symmetry.space_group_name_H-M   'P 1'
#
loop_
_entity.id
_entity.type
_entity.pdbx_description
1 polymer ?
#
loop_
_entity_poly.entity_id
_entity_poly.type
_entity_poly.pdbx_seq_one_letter_code
_entity_poly.pdbx_strand_id
1 'polypeptide(L)' 'MNNVPMDLFIQGQMAAERIKAAQEYVSSAKYVDYDVVFGILGIKKKTQQEAGDDASIPL' A
#
# COMPACT_ATOMS: atom_id res chain seq x y z
N MET A 1 30.05 8.38 10.24
CA MET A 1 29.05 8.02 9.21
C MET A 1 28.18 6.93 9.81
N ASN A 2 26.87 7.17 9.95
CA ASN A 2 25.95 6.11 10.34
C ASN A 2 25.67 5.27 9.09
N ASN A 3 26.21 4.06 9.04
CA ASN A 3 25.91 3.14 7.96
C ASN A 3 24.46 2.70 8.10
N VAL A 4 23.70 2.78 7.00
CA VAL A 4 22.38 2.16 6.94
C VAL A 4 22.57 0.65 6.93
N PRO A 5 21.92 -0.11 7.83
CA PRO A 5 21.96 -1.57 7.79
C PRO A 5 21.56 -2.09 6.40
N MET A 6 22.28 -3.08 5.90
CA MET A 6 22.09 -3.51 4.51
C MET A 6 20.70 -4.05 4.24
N ASP A 7 20.11 -4.74 5.21
CA ASP A 7 18.73 -5.20 5.13
C ASP A 7 17.73 -4.05 4.96
N LEU A 8 17.94 -2.93 5.68
CA LEU A 8 17.09 -1.74 5.57
C LEU A 8 17.24 -1.08 4.20
N PHE A 9 18.47 -1.04 3.67
CA PHE A 9 18.72 -0.53 2.32
C PHE A 9 17.99 -1.37 1.26
N ILE A 10 18.12 -2.70 1.32
CA ILE A 10 17.46 -3.63 0.39
C ILE A 10 15.93 -3.49 0.50
N GLN A 11 15.38 -3.41 1.72
CA GLN A 11 13.95 -3.19 1.93
C GLN A 11 13.49 -1.86 1.32
N GLY A 12 14.27 -0.79 1.46
CA GLY A 12 13.98 0.51 0.86
C GLY A 12 13.95 0.46 -0.68
N GLN A 13 14.91 -0.22 -1.30
CA GLN A 13 14.93 -0.41 -2.76
C GLN A 13 13.71 -1.20 -3.24
N MET A 14 13.38 -2.31 -2.57
CA MET A 14 12.19 -3.11 -2.88
C MET A 14 10.90 -2.31 -2.73
N ALA A 15 10.81 -1.44 -1.73
CA ALA A 15 9.65 -0.56 -1.54
C ALA A 15 9.52 0.46 -2.67
N ALA A 16 10.64 1.08 -3.10
CA ALA A 16 10.65 2.04 -4.21
C ALA A 16 10.19 1.38 -5.54
N GLU A 17 10.66 0.18 -5.83
CA GLU A 17 10.24 -0.59 -7.01
C GLU A 17 8.74 -0.90 -7.01
N ARG A 18 8.19 -1.31 -5.85
CA ARG A 18 6.75 -1.57 -5.71
C ARG A 18 5.90 -0.31 -5.89
N ILE A 19 6.34 0.83 -5.35
CA ILE A 19 5.66 2.12 -5.52
C ILE A 19 5.64 2.50 -7.00
N LYS A 20 6.78 2.36 -7.69
CA LYS A 20 6.89 2.65 -9.11
C LYS A 20 5.94 1.77 -9.93
N ALA A 21 5.93 0.46 -9.69
CA ALA A 21 5.03 -0.46 -10.37
C ALA A 21 3.55 -0.15 -10.13
N ALA A 22 3.18 0.23 -8.89
CA ALA A 22 1.82 0.63 -8.57
C ALA A 22 1.42 1.92 -9.31
N GLN A 23 2.34 2.88 -9.40
CA GLN A 23 2.12 4.12 -10.14
C GLN A 23 1.97 3.88 -11.64
N GLU A 24 2.80 3.03 -12.25
CA GLU A 24 2.68 2.63 -13.66
C GLU A 24 1.33 1.97 -13.94
N TYR A 25 0.88 1.07 -13.06
CA TYR A 25 -0.45 0.46 -13.16
C TYR A 25 -1.56 1.52 -13.12
N VAL A 26 -1.57 2.38 -12.10
CA VAL A 26 -2.59 3.43 -11.92
C VAL A 26 -2.61 4.40 -13.10
N SER A 27 -1.45 4.77 -13.65
CA SER A 27 -1.36 5.67 -14.80
C SER A 27 -1.85 5.03 -16.11
N SER A 28 -1.79 3.71 -16.23
CA SER A 28 -2.21 2.98 -17.45
C SER A 28 -3.67 2.51 -17.42
N ALA A 29 -4.26 2.37 -16.22
CA ALA A 29 -5.59 1.80 -16.04
C ALA A 29 -6.70 2.85 -16.21
N LYS A 30 -7.75 2.49 -16.97
CA LYS A 30 -8.98 3.30 -17.07
C LYS A 30 -9.76 3.36 -15.74
N TYR A 31 -9.73 2.26 -15.00
CA TYR A 31 -10.30 2.12 -13.65
C TYR A 31 -9.30 1.36 -12.79
N VAL A 32 -9.02 1.88 -11.60
CA VAL A 32 -8.04 1.29 -10.69
C VAL A 32 -8.70 0.17 -9.88
N ASP A 33 -8.16 -1.04 -9.97
CA ASP A 33 -8.47 -2.13 -9.05
C ASP A 33 -7.55 -2.04 -7.83
N TYR A 34 -8.14 -1.75 -6.67
CA TYR A 34 -7.38 -1.62 -5.43
C TYR A 34 -6.75 -2.93 -4.97
N ASP A 35 -7.34 -4.09 -5.28
CA ASP A 35 -6.77 -5.37 -4.88
C ASP A 35 -5.48 -5.65 -5.68
N VAL A 36 -5.42 -5.22 -6.94
CA VAL A 36 -4.20 -5.25 -7.75
C VAL A 36 -3.14 -4.30 -7.17
N VAL A 37 -3.51 -3.07 -6.80
CA VAL A 37 -2.58 -2.12 -6.17
C VAL A 37 -2.02 -2.66 -4.85
N PHE A 38 -2.88 -3.21 -3.98
CA PHE A 38 -2.44 -3.83 -2.73
C PHE A 38 -1.55 -5.05 -2.96
N GLY A 39 -1.85 -5.85 -3.98
CA GLY A 39 -1.00 -6.95 -4.43
C GLY A 39 0.40 -6.48 -4.85
N ILE A 40 0.50 -5.42 -5.67
CA ILE A 40 1.78 -4.83 -6.10
C ILE A 40 2.58 -4.30 -4.91
N LEU A 41 1.91 -3.58 -3.99
CA LEU A 41 2.56 -3.01 -2.81
C LEU A 41 2.95 -4.08 -1.77
N GLY A 42 2.45 -5.31 -1.89
CA GLY A 42 2.65 -6.38 -0.91
C GLY A 42 1.95 -6.09 0.43
N ILE A 43 0.92 -5.25 0.42
CA ILE A 43 0.15 -4.89 1.60
C ILE A 43 -1.01 -5.86 1.71
N LYS A 44 -1.07 -6.62 2.82
CA LYS A 44 -2.27 -7.40 3.12
C LYS A 44 -3.41 -6.44 3.44
N LYS A 45 -4.49 -6.53 2.68
CA LYS A 45 -5.76 -5.85 3.01
C LYS A 45 -6.13 -6.29 4.43
N LYS A 46 -6.21 -5.35 5.36
CA LYS A 46 -6.99 -5.60 6.58
C LYS A 46 -8.40 -5.84 6.06
N THR A 47 -8.93 -7.05 6.26
CA THR A 47 -10.36 -7.30 6.13
C THR A 47 -11.03 -6.16 6.88
N GLN A 48 -11.87 -5.40 6.18
CA GLN A 48 -12.69 -4.39 6.82
C GLN A 48 -13.41 -5.11 7.96
N GLN A 49 -13.00 -4.87 9.20
CA GLN A 49 -13.95 -4.93 10.29
C GLN A 49 -15.00 -3.91 9.89
N GLU A 50 -16.19 -4.42 9.61
CA GLU A 50 -17.37 -3.67 9.26
C GLU A 50 -17.42 -2.41 10.13
N ALA A 51 -17.62 -1.26 9.49
CA ALA A 51 -18.01 -0.05 10.17
C ALA A 51 -19.35 -0.36 10.86
N GLY A 52 -19.25 -0.75 12.13
CA GLY A 52 -20.35 -1.31 12.90
C GLY A 52 -19.99 -1.36 14.38
N ASP A 53 -19.30 -0.34 14.89
CA ASP A 53 -19.54 0.07 16.27
C ASP A 53 -19.14 1.54 16.48
N ASP A 54 -20.14 2.30 16.89
CA ASP A 54 -20.07 3.59 17.58
C ASP A 54 -19.43 4.80 16.88
N ALA A 55 -20.15 5.38 15.94
CA ALA A 55 -20.21 6.83 15.82
C ALA A 55 -21.67 7.23 15.62
N SER A 56 -22.43 7.20 16.71
CA SER A 56 -23.72 7.88 16.80
C SER A 56 -23.51 9.35 16.44
N ILE A 57 -23.91 9.77 15.24
CA ILE A 57 -23.98 11.18 14.90
C ILE A 57 -25.22 11.72 15.62
N PRO A 58 -25.09 12.66 16.57
CA PRO A 58 -26.27 13.29 17.15
C PRO A 58 -26.93 14.18 16.08
N LEU A 59 -28.24 13.99 15.91
CA LEU A 59 -29.13 14.92 15.19
C LEU A 59 -29.29 16.23 15.99
#